data_AF-A0A3D4TUZ7-F1
#
_entry.id   AF-A0A3D4TUZ7-F1
#
_cell.length_a   1.000
_cell.length_b   1.000
_cell.length_c   1.000
_cell.angle_alpha   90.00
_cell.angle_beta   90.00
_cell.angle_gamma   90.00
#
_symmetry.space_group_name_H-M   'P 1'
#
loop_
_entity.id
_entity.type
_entity.pdbx_description
1 polymer ?
#
loop_
_entity_poly.entity_id
_entity_poly.type
_entity_poly.pdbx_seq_one_letter_code
_entity_poly.pdbx_strand_id
1 'polypeptide(L)' 'MANPEIKIKTEKVLDEYTVILTALHPAFDVQISSEAPDFKVENNYFNILPGKEYRVKILVGNDKEIEVKSLYDYINK' A
#
# COMPACT_ATOMS: atom_id res chain seq x y z
N MET A 1 -7.12 -15.16 -13.58
CA MET A 1 -7.70 -13.83 -13.28
C MET A 1 -6.57 -12.82 -13.34
N ALA A 2 -6.79 -11.61 -13.86
CA ALA A 2 -5.73 -10.60 -13.90
C ALA A 2 -5.46 -10.05 -12.49
N ASN A 3 -4.20 -9.92 -12.13
CA ASN A 3 -3.77 -9.31 -10.87
C ASN A 3 -4.11 -7.80 -10.90
N PRO A 4 -4.87 -7.24 -9.94
CA PRO A 4 -5.14 -5.81 -9.92
C PRO A 4 -3.85 -5.01 -9.81
N GLU A 5 -3.54 -4.21 -10.81
CA GLU A 5 -2.43 -3.26 -10.74
C GLU A 5 -2.75 -2.20 -9.68
N ILE A 6 -1.95 -2.16 -8.61
CA ILE A 6 -2.00 -1.12 -7.57
C ILE A 6 -0.95 -0.07 -7.90
N LYS A 7 -1.40 1.16 -8.10
CA LYS A 7 -0.51 2.31 -8.29
C LYS A 7 -0.16 2.92 -6.94
N ILE A 8 1.13 3.16 -6.73
CA ILE A 8 1.69 3.69 -5.49
C ILE A 8 2.23 5.09 -5.75
N LYS A 9 1.85 6.04 -4.90
CA LYS A 9 2.44 7.38 -4.81
C LYS A 9 2.75 7.67 -3.35
N THR A 10 3.86 8.35 -3.08
CA THR A 10 4.18 8.83 -1.72
C THR A 10 4.13 10.34 -1.68
N GLU A 11 3.62 10.89 -0.58
CA GLU A 11 3.62 12.32 -0.29
C GLU A 11 4.27 12.56 1.08
N LYS A 12 5.19 13.52 1.15
CA LYS A 12 5.82 13.95 2.39
C LYS A 12 5.29 15.32 2.79
N VAL A 13 4.72 15.43 3.99
CA VAL A 13 4.30 16.70 4.58
C VAL A 13 5.02 16.84 5.93
N LEU A 14 5.91 17.84 6.04
CA LEU A 14 6.86 17.96 7.15
C LEU A 14 7.70 16.67 7.27
N ASP A 15 7.66 15.99 8.40
CA ASP A 15 8.36 14.73 8.66
C ASP A 15 7.44 13.49 8.58
N GLU A 16 6.17 13.68 8.19
CA GLU A 16 5.21 12.59 8.00
C GLU A 16 5.17 12.14 6.53
N TYR A 17 5.28 10.83 6.31
CA TYR A 17 5.10 10.22 4.99
C TYR A 17 3.70 9.61 4.88
N THR A 18 3.04 9.81 3.75
CA THR A 18 1.75 9.20 3.41
C THR A 18 1.88 8.40 2.13
N VAL A 19 1.46 7.14 2.17
CA VAL A 19 1.32 6.27 1.00
C VAL A 19 -0.08 6.44 0.43
N ILE A 20 -0.17 6.77 -0.86
CA ILE A 20 -1.41 6.94 -1.60
C ILE A 20 -1.51 5.81 -2.62
N LEU A 21 -2.58 5.04 -2.52
CA LEU A 21 -2.82 3.84 -3.29
C LEU A 21 -4.11 3.99 -4.08
N THR A 22 -4.07 3.54 -5.33
CA THR A 22 -5.25 3.43 -6.19
C THR A 22 -5.19 2.11 -6.96
N ALA A 23 -6.35 1.50 -7.20
CA ALA A 23 -6.45 0.27 -7.98
C ALA A 23 -7.56 0.41 -9.04
N LEU A 24 -7.33 -0.17 -10.22
CA LEU A 24 -8.33 -0.20 -11.31
C LEU A 24 -9.40 -1.27 -11.09
N HIS A 25 -9.10 -2.29 -10.30
CA HIS A 25 -9.99 -3.37 -9.90
C HIS A 25 -9.97 -3.49 -8.37
N PRO A 26 -10.95 -4.18 -7.75
CA PRO A 26 -10.92 -4.42 -6.31
C PRO A 26 -9.61 -5.11 -5.92
N ALA A 27 -8.91 -4.57 -4.92
CA ALA A 27 -7.75 -5.22 -4.31
C ALA A 27 -8.12 -5.56 -2.87
N PHE A 28 -8.07 -6.85 -2.53
CA PHE A 28 -8.41 -7.36 -1.20
C PHE A 28 -7.15 -7.69 -0.41
N ASP A 29 -7.24 -7.55 0.91
CA ASP A 29 -6.16 -7.82 1.86
C ASP A 29 -4.84 -7.16 1.45
N VAL A 30 -4.90 -5.86 1.14
CA VAL A 30 -3.74 -5.07 0.71
C VAL A 30 -2.77 -4.93 1.87
N GLN A 31 -1.60 -5.52 1.71
CA GLN A 31 -0.47 -5.43 2.61
C GLN A 31 0.54 -4.40 2.11
N ILE A 32 0.91 -3.47 2.98
CA ILE A 32 2.04 -2.55 2.81
C ILE A 32 3.18 -3.06 3.70
N SER A 33 4.36 -3.25 3.11
CA SER A 33 5.58 -3.69 3.79
C SER A 33 6.80 -2.89 3.33
N SER A 34 7.88 -2.96 4.09
CA SER A 34 9.19 -2.39 3.76
C SER A 34 10.29 -3.28 4.33
N GLU A 35 11.51 -3.21 3.79
CA GLU A 35 12.69 -3.87 4.35
C GLU A 35 13.17 -3.21 5.65
N ALA A 36 12.69 -1.99 5.95
CA ALA A 36 13.03 -1.30 7.20
C ALA A 36 12.49 -2.08 8.43
N PRO A 37 13.36 -2.41 9.42
CA PRO A 37 13.02 -3.33 10.50
C PRO A 37 11.96 -2.81 11.48
N ASP A 38 11.78 -1.50 11.56
CA ASP A 38 10.83 -0.83 12.44
C ASP A 38 9.62 -0.23 11.70
N PHE A 39 9.46 -0.56 10.41
CA PHE A 39 8.41 -0.01 9.56
C PHE A 39 7.01 -0.26 10.13
N LYS A 40 6.22 0.82 10.26
CA LYS A 40 4.84 0.76 10.72
C LYS A 40 3.97 1.73 9.94
N VAL A 41 2.78 1.29 9.59
CA VAL A 41 1.74 2.10 8.95
C VAL A 41 0.50 2.17 9.81
N GLU A 42 -0.27 3.25 9.66
CA GLU A 42 -1.51 3.49 10.40
C GLU A 42 -2.56 2.41 10.15
N ASN A 43 -2.63 1.89 8.92
CA ASN A 43 -3.55 0.85 8.54
C ASN A 43 -2.90 -0.12 7.56
N ASN A 44 -3.19 -1.41 7.70
CA ASN A 44 -2.65 -2.48 6.88
C ASN A 44 -3.71 -3.58 6.73
N TYR A 45 -3.59 -4.42 5.71
CA TYR A 45 -4.57 -5.48 5.39
C TYR A 45 -6.00 -4.95 5.15
N PHE A 46 -6.12 -3.93 4.31
CA PHE A 46 -7.40 -3.30 3.97
C PHE A 46 -7.79 -3.55 2.51
N ASN A 47 -9.03 -3.18 2.16
CA ASN A 47 -9.56 -3.34 0.82
C ASN A 47 -9.56 -2.00 0.08
N ILE A 48 -9.12 -2.01 -1.19
CA ILE A 48 -9.19 -0.86 -2.10
C ILE A 48 -10.33 -1.10 -3.09
N LEU A 49 -11.28 -0.17 -3.13
CA LEU A 49 -12.32 -0.15 -4.16
C LEU A 49 -11.80 0.53 -5.45
N PRO A 50 -12.27 0.10 -6.63
CA PRO A 50 -11.85 0.66 -7.91
C PRO A 50 -11.95 2.18 -7.97
N GLY A 51 -10.87 2.82 -8.43
CA GLY A 51 -10.81 4.26 -8.70
C GLY A 51 -10.82 5.18 -7.47
N LYS A 52 -10.81 4.64 -6.24
CA LYS A 52 -10.70 5.44 -5.02
C LYS A 52 -9.25 5.53 -4.55
N GLU A 53 -8.85 6.74 -4.15
CA GLU A 53 -7.60 6.95 -3.41
C GLU A 53 -7.73 6.44 -1.98
N TYR A 54 -6.79 5.61 -1.57
CA TYR A 54 -6.58 5.21 -0.19
C TYR A 54 -5.28 5.82 0.31
N ARG A 55 -5.34 6.51 1.44
CA ARG A 55 -4.21 7.20 2.03
C ARG A 55 -3.87 6.53 3.36
N VAL A 56 -2.61 6.18 3.54
CA VAL A 56 -2.11 5.50 4.74
C VAL A 56 -0.86 6.21 5.22
N LYS A 57 -0.86 6.67 6.47
CA LYS A 57 0.34 7.28 7.07
C LYS A 57 1.38 6.22 7.44
N ILE A 58 2.65 6.55 7.22
CA ILE A 58 3.79 5.82 7.77
C ILE A 58 4.06 6.40 9.16
N LEU A 59 3.89 5.58 10.18
CA LEU A 59 4.09 5.95 11.59
C LEU A 59 5.55 5.85 12.00
N VAL A 60 6.28 4.88 11.44
CA VAL A 60 7.71 4.65 11.68
C VAL A 60 8.34 4.15 10.37
N GLY A 61 9.50 4.67 10.01
CA GLY A 61 10.20 4.35 8.77
C GLY A 61 10.26 5.51 7.78
N ASN A 62 10.43 5.21 6.51
CA ASN A 62 10.48 6.19 5.42
C ASN A 62 9.79 5.64 4.17
N ASP A 63 9.80 6.40 3.08
CA ASP A 63 9.15 6.07 1.81
C ASP A 63 9.97 5.18 0.87
N LYS A 64 11.13 4.68 1.32
CA LYS A 64 11.99 3.79 0.52
C LYS A 64 11.57 2.34 0.71
N GLU A 65 11.77 1.58 -0.37
CA GLU A 65 11.61 0.12 -0.37
C GLU A 65 10.21 -0.33 0.09
N ILE A 66 9.19 0.51 -0.14
CA ILE A 66 7.80 0.13 0.10
C ILE A 66 7.37 -0.88 -0.96
N GLU A 67 6.94 -2.03 -0.50
CA GLU A 67 6.26 -3.04 -1.30
C GLU A 67 4.78 -3.07 -0.92
N VAL A 68 3.92 -3.13 -1.94
CA VAL A 68 2.47 -3.30 -1.74
C VAL A 68 2.03 -4.54 -2.47
N LYS A 69 1.43 -5.47 -1.72
CA LYS A 69 0.84 -6.71 -2.23
C LYS A 69 -0.63 -6.77 -1.85
N SER A 70 -1.38 -7.54 -2.59
CA SER A 70 -2.78 -7.90 -2.32
C SER A 70 -2.91 -9.41 -2.26
N LEU A 71 -4.07 -9.91 -1.82
CA LEU A 71 -4.39 -11.34 -1.86
C LEU A 71 -4.09 -11.98 -3.23
N TYR A 72 -4.34 -11.23 -4.30
CA TYR A 72 -4.16 -11.69 -5.68
C TYR A 72 -2.70 -12.01 -6.04
N ASP A 73 -1.74 -11.34 -5.41
CA ASP A 73 -0.30 -11.59 -5.59
C ASP A 73 0.15 -12.93 -4.98
N TYR A 74 -0.60 -13.44 -4.00
CA TYR A 74 -0.30 -14.70 -3.33
C TYR A 74 -0.98 -15.89 -4.01
N ILE A 75 -2.20 -15.71 -4.52
CA ILE A 75 -2.99 -16.79 -5.11
C ILE A 75 -2.72 -17.02 -6.59
N ASN A 76 -2.19 -16.03 -7.33
CA ASN A 76 -1.86 -16.17 -8.75
C ASN A 76 -0.38 -16.56 -8.99
N LYS A 77 0.26 -17.24 -8.03
CA LYS A 77 1.62 -17.77 -8.19
C LYS A 77 1.70 -18.96 -9.14
#